data_AF-A0A8H7GAH7-F1
#
_entry.id   AF-A0A8H7GAH7-F1
#
_cell.length_a   1.000
_cell.length_b   1.000
_cell.length_c   1.000
_cell.angle_alpha   90.00
_cell.angle_beta   90.00
_cell.angle_gamma   90.00
#
_symmetry.space_group_name_H-M   'P 1'
#
loop_
_entity.id
_entity.type
_entity.pdbx_description
1 polymer ?
#
loop_
_entity_poly.entity_id
_entity_poly.type
_entity_poly.pdbx_seq_one_letter_code
_entity_poly.pdbx_strand_id
1 'polypeptide(L)'
;MSFSLIEASVSAPGPTPSRQFLCLIPLCGHRMSERDIGKHVRSHYRTPFTDSTTTILCAVPGCQDPGPYKLSYIGRHVKCHYPAESLGVVCESCGVRISRGDSLTRHYLAVHKIALTDA
;
A
#
# COMPACT_ATOMS: atom_id res chain seq x y z
N MET A 1 -55.50 -3.76 16.96
CA MET A 1 -54.17 -4.37 17.01
C MET A 1 -53.28 -3.55 16.10
N SER A 2 -52.44 -2.71 16.69
CA SER A 2 -51.65 -1.71 15.96
C SER A 2 -50.35 -2.37 15.48
N PHE A 3 -50.18 -2.51 14.18
CA PHE A 3 -48.93 -2.96 13.57
C PHE A 3 -47.97 -1.77 13.46
N SER A 4 -46.93 -1.77 14.28
CA SER A 4 -45.83 -0.81 14.16
C SER A 4 -44.98 -1.17 12.94
N LEU A 5 -44.86 -0.22 12.01
CA LEU A 5 -43.93 -0.29 10.88
C LEU A 5 -42.49 -0.24 11.41
N ILE A 6 -41.73 -1.28 11.08
CA ILE A 6 -40.27 -1.31 11.24
C ILE A 6 -39.65 -0.58 10.05
N GLU A 7 -39.23 0.66 10.26
CA GLU A 7 -38.41 1.42 9.31
C GLU A 7 -37.06 0.72 9.15
N ALA A 8 -36.88 0.02 8.03
CA ALA A 8 -35.60 -0.52 7.63
C ALA A 8 -34.66 0.64 7.30
N SER A 9 -33.77 0.97 8.24
CA SER A 9 -32.72 1.96 8.05
C SER A 9 -31.77 1.47 6.97
N VAL A 10 -31.94 1.97 5.74
CA VAL A 10 -30.97 1.83 4.66
C VAL A 10 -29.70 2.54 5.10
N SER A 11 -28.73 1.76 5.59
CA SER A 11 -27.40 2.28 5.87
C SER A 11 -26.81 2.78 4.56
N ALA A 12 -26.50 4.08 4.54
CA ALA A 12 -25.72 4.71 3.49
C ALA A 12 -24.46 3.88 3.18
N PRO A 13 -23.95 3.87 1.93
CA PRO A 13 -22.64 3.32 1.65
C PRO A 13 -21.60 4.12 2.44
N GLY A 14 -21.20 3.59 3.60
CA GLY A 14 -20.11 4.15 4.39
C GLY A 14 -18.84 4.23 3.53
N PRO A 15 -17.90 5.13 3.87
CA PRO A 15 -16.62 5.21 3.17
C PRO A 15 -16.01 3.81 3.15
N THR A 16 -15.67 3.33 1.96
CA THR A 16 -15.05 2.02 1.77
C THR A 16 -13.92 1.87 2.80
N PRO A 17 -13.87 0.77 3.58
CA PRO A 17 -12.81 0.60 4.57
C PRO A 17 -11.49 0.54 3.83
N SER A 18 -10.75 1.64 3.84
CA SER A 18 -9.41 1.75 3.28
C SER A 18 -8.58 0.61 3.87
N ARG A 19 -8.18 -0.35 3.04
CA ARG A 19 -7.41 -1.53 3.47
C ARG A 19 -6.17 -1.03 4.21
N GLN A 20 -6.05 -1.39 5.50
CA GLN A 20 -4.93 -1.02 6.34
C GLN A 20 -3.88 -2.14 6.35
N PHE A 21 -2.61 -1.74 6.40
CA PHE A 21 -1.44 -2.61 6.41
C PHE A 21 -0.71 -2.47 7.73
N LEU A 22 -0.36 -3.61 8.34
CA LEU A 22 0.43 -3.66 9.57
C LEU A 22 1.91 -3.62 9.25
N CYS A 23 2.67 -2.78 9.95
CA CYS A 23 4.12 -2.78 9.87
C CYS A 23 4.68 -4.16 10.24
N LEU A 24 5.49 -4.75 9.36
CA LEU A 24 6.12 -6.05 9.53
C LEU A 24 7.47 -6.00 10.28
N ILE A 25 7.92 -4.79 10.66
CA ILE A 25 9.11 -4.61 11.49
C ILE A 25 8.75 -4.93 12.95
N PRO A 26 9.56 -5.74 13.67
CA PRO A 26 9.28 -6.12 15.05
C PRO A 26 9.05 -4.90 15.95
N LEU A 27 8.17 -5.06 16.94
CA LEU A 27 7.84 -4.04 17.95
C LEU A 27 7.17 -2.75 17.42
N CYS A 28 6.88 -2.64 16.12
CA CYS A 28 6.24 -1.45 15.58
C CYS A 28 4.70 -1.47 15.73
N GLY A 29 4.04 -2.51 15.22
CA GLY A 29 2.57 -2.67 15.31
C GLY A 29 1.72 -1.58 14.63
N HIS A 30 2.33 -0.64 13.90
CA HIS A 30 1.62 0.50 13.31
C HIS A 30 0.75 0.08 12.12
N ARG A 31 -0.47 0.64 12.03
CA ARG A 31 -1.41 0.48 10.91
C ARG A 31 -1.31 1.68 9.98
N MET A 32 -1.20 1.43 8.68
CA MET A 32 -1.06 2.48 7.69
C MET A 32 -1.72 2.13 6.36
N SER A 33 -1.92 3.12 5.48
CA SER A 33 -2.37 2.86 4.11
C SER A 33 -1.23 2.29 3.26
N GLU A 34 -1.56 1.65 2.12
CA GLU A 34 -0.53 1.16 1.20
C GLU A 34 0.44 2.26 0.75
N ARG A 35 -0.09 3.47 0.53
CA ARG A 35 0.68 4.64 0.08
C ARG A 35 1.71 5.05 1.14
N ASP A 36 1.42 4.82 2.41
CA ASP A 36 2.23 5.27 3.53
C ASP A 36 3.30 4.26 3.96
N ILE A 37 3.19 2.98 3.58
CA ILE A 37 4.18 1.93 3.90
C ILE A 37 5.60 2.40 3.64
N GLY A 38 5.88 2.93 2.46
CA GLY A 38 7.25 3.33 2.11
C GLY A 38 7.77 4.54 2.90
N LYS A 39 6.88 5.45 3.32
CA LYS A 39 7.26 6.60 4.18
C LYS A 39 7.50 6.13 5.61
N HIS A 40 6.59 5.34 6.16
CA HIS A 40 6.67 4.81 7.51
C HIS A 40 7.90 3.90 7.68
N VAL A 41 8.11 2.94 6.78
CA VAL A 41 9.26 2.01 6.85
C VAL A 41 10.57 2.77 6.89
N ARG A 42 10.74 3.82 6.07
CA ARG A 42 11.95 4.66 6.09
C ARG A 42 12.19 5.35 7.43
N SER A 43 11.15 5.65 8.21
CA SER A 43 11.29 6.30 9.52
C SER A 43 12.05 5.42 10.53
N HIS A 44 11.97 4.09 10.41
CA HIS A 44 12.72 3.16 11.27
C HIS A 44 14.23 3.23 11.07
N TYR A 45 14.67 3.71 9.91
CA TYR A 45 16.08 3.75 9.54
C TYR A 45 16.62 5.19 9.49
N ARG A 46 15.79 6.19 9.82
CA ARG A 46 16.23 7.59 9.84
C ARG A 46 17.07 7.85 11.09
N THR A 47 18.31 8.25 10.88
CA THR A 47 19.21 8.79 11.88
C THR A 47 19.77 10.13 11.40
N PRO A 48 20.41 10.94 12.26
CA PRO A 48 21.04 12.20 11.84
C PRO A 48 22.07 12.05 10.71
N PHE A 49 22.58 10.84 10.50
CA PHE A 49 23.63 10.54 9.53
C PHE A 49 23.12 9.82 8.27
N THR A 50 21.85 9.41 8.23
CA THR A 50 21.30 8.68 7.09
C THR A 50 20.77 9.62 6.02
N ASP A 51 21.24 9.43 4.79
CA ASP A 51 20.78 10.11 3.59
C ASP A 51 20.10 9.13 2.61
N SER A 52 19.78 9.60 1.40
CA SER A 52 19.15 8.77 0.36
C SER A 52 20.09 7.74 -0.28
N THR A 53 21.40 7.91 -0.12
CA THR A 53 22.43 7.00 -0.63
C THR A 53 22.83 5.92 0.37
N THR A 54 22.56 6.17 1.65
CA THR A 54 22.77 5.25 2.76
C THR A 54 22.12 3.91 2.46
N THR A 55 22.91 2.85 2.66
CA THR A 55 22.44 1.48 2.51
C THR A 55 22.09 0.89 3.87
N ILE A 56 21.02 0.10 3.91
CA ILE A 56 20.47 -0.50 5.11
C ILE A 56 20.05 -1.94 4.83
N LEU A 57 19.92 -2.71 5.91
CA LEU A 57 19.41 -4.07 5.88
C LEU A 57 17.92 -4.09 6.23
N CYS A 58 17.18 -4.99 5.61
CA CYS A 58 15.77 -5.21 5.93
C CYS A 58 15.63 -5.85 7.33
N ALA A 59 14.84 -5.20 8.19
CA ALA A 59 14.54 -5.67 9.54
C ALA A 59 13.30 -6.58 9.62
N VAL A 60 12.73 -7.02 8.50
CA VAL A 60 11.57 -7.92 8.49
C VAL A 60 12.03 -9.35 8.83
N PRO A 61 11.44 -10.02 9.84
CA PRO A 61 11.82 -11.38 10.21
C PRO A 61 11.60 -12.37 9.06
N GLY A 62 12.55 -13.26 8.84
CA GLY A 62 12.45 -14.28 7.78
C GLY A 62 12.66 -13.74 6.36
N CYS A 63 13.13 -12.49 6.21
CA CYS A 63 13.52 -11.96 4.91
C CYS A 63 14.69 -12.77 4.33
N GLN A 64 14.47 -13.43 3.18
CA GLN A 64 15.47 -14.26 2.51
C GLN A 64 16.61 -13.44 1.86
N ASP A 65 16.34 -12.18 1.53
CA ASP A 65 17.33 -11.25 0.99
C ASP A 65 17.25 -9.91 1.73
N PRO A 66 17.96 -9.77 2.87
CA PRO A 66 17.90 -8.55 3.67
C PRO A 66 18.66 -7.37 3.04
N GLY A 67 19.33 -7.52 1.90
CA GLY A 67 20.06 -6.44 1.22
C GLY A 67 21.57 -6.61 1.23
N PRO A 68 22.34 -5.53 0.98
CA PRO A 68 22.03 -4.12 1.27
C PRO A 68 21.12 -3.41 0.28
N TYR A 69 20.22 -2.55 0.79
CA TYR A 69 19.33 -1.70 -0.02
C TYR A 69 19.55 -0.23 0.27
N LYS A 70 19.50 0.64 -0.76
CA LYS A 70 19.43 2.09 -0.52
C LYS A 70 18.17 2.44 0.28
N LEU A 71 18.26 3.43 1.17
CA LEU A 71 17.12 3.90 1.97
C LEU A 71 15.92 4.32 1.10
N SER A 72 16.17 4.83 -0.10
CA SER A 72 15.13 5.16 -1.08
C SER A 72 14.37 3.92 -1.60
N TYR A 73 14.96 2.73 -1.58
CA TYR A 73 14.38 1.48 -2.08
C TYR A 73 13.80 0.57 -0.99
N ILE A 74 14.17 0.74 0.28
CA ILE A 74 13.71 -0.17 1.34
C ILE A 74 12.18 -0.20 1.46
N GLY A 75 11.52 0.94 1.29
CA GLY A 75 10.06 1.02 1.37
C GLY A 75 9.38 0.19 0.28
N ARG A 76 10.02 0.07 -0.88
CA ARG A 76 9.57 -0.80 -1.97
C ARG A 76 9.88 -2.26 -1.67
N HIS A 77 11.08 -2.56 -1.17
CA HIS A 77 11.43 -3.92 -0.76
C HIS A 77 10.46 -4.46 0.30
N VAL A 78 10.15 -3.67 1.33
CA VAL A 78 9.25 -4.11 2.42
C VAL A 78 7.84 -4.38 1.92
N LYS A 79 7.39 -3.73 0.86
CA LYS A 79 6.11 -4.07 0.22
C LYS A 79 6.07 -5.50 -0.31
N CYS A 80 7.19 -6.07 -0.75
CA CYS A 80 7.23 -7.46 -1.24
C CYS A 80 6.98 -8.51 -0.14
N HIS A 81 7.04 -8.13 1.14
CA HIS A 81 6.70 -9.02 2.26
C HIS A 81 5.19 -9.12 2.53
N TYR A 82 4.39 -8.23 1.94
CA TYR A 82 2.93 -8.36 2.02
C TYR A 82 2.40 -9.29 0.93
N PRO A 83 1.29 -10.00 1.17
CA PRO A 83 0.64 -10.82 0.16
C PRO A 83 0.35 -10.00 -1.11
N ALA A 84 0.63 -10.54 -2.29
CA ALA A 84 0.44 -9.83 -3.56
C ALA A 84 -1.04 -9.44 -3.80
N GLU A 85 -1.98 -10.21 -3.27
CA GLU A 85 -3.41 -9.89 -3.28
C GLU A 85 -3.80 -8.75 -2.35
N SER A 86 -2.90 -8.39 -1.43
CA SER A 86 -3.10 -7.33 -0.47
C SER A 86 -2.70 -5.97 -0.98
N LEU A 87 -1.76 -5.93 -1.92
CA LEU A 87 -1.20 -4.71 -2.47
C LEU A 87 -1.70 -4.46 -3.90
N GLY A 88 -1.65 -3.19 -4.28
CA GLY A 88 -1.87 -2.76 -5.63
C GLY A 88 -3.26 -2.20 -5.86
N VAL A 89 -3.38 -1.57 -7.02
CA VAL A 89 -4.57 -0.89 -7.48
C VAL A 89 -5.16 -1.73 -8.61
N VAL A 90 -6.49 -1.87 -8.60
CA VAL A 90 -7.20 -2.58 -9.67
C VAL A 90 -7.45 -1.60 -10.80
N CYS A 91 -7.15 -1.98 -12.03
CA CYS A 91 -7.60 -1.24 -13.19
C CYS A 91 -9.12 -1.37 -13.30
N GLU A 92 -9.85 -0.26 -13.25
CA GLU A 92 -11.31 -0.27 -13.32
C GLU A 92 -11.84 -0.68 -14.70
N SER A 93 -11.03 -0.50 -15.75
CA SER A 93 -11.42 -0.81 -17.13
C SER A 93 -11.28 -2.29 -17.48
N CYS A 94 -10.35 -3.03 -16.86
CA CYS A 94 -10.14 -4.45 -17.16
C CYS A 94 -10.04 -5.38 -15.95
N GLY A 95 -10.14 -4.85 -14.73
CA GLY A 95 -10.04 -5.63 -13.50
C GLY A 95 -8.63 -6.16 -13.17
N VAL A 96 -7.62 -5.86 -14.00
CA VAL A 96 -6.24 -6.32 -13.76
C VAL A 96 -5.69 -5.64 -12.50
N ARG A 97 -5.17 -6.44 -11.57
CA ARG A 97 -4.51 -5.95 -10.36
C ARG A 97 -3.07 -5.58 -10.68
N ILE A 98 -2.71 -4.33 -10.42
CA ILE A 98 -1.38 -3.80 -10.70
C ILE A 98 -0.74 -3.35 -9.39
N SER A 99 0.45 -3.88 -9.11
CA SER A 99 1.16 -3.68 -7.84
C SER A 99 1.64 -2.24 -7.59
N ARG A 100 1.54 -1.34 -8.59
CA ARG A 100 2.10 0.02 -8.54
C ARG A 100 1.27 1.03 -9.33
N GLY A 101 1.06 2.22 -8.77
CA GLY A 101 0.36 3.33 -9.44
C GLY A 101 1.01 3.79 -10.75
N ASP A 102 2.34 3.94 -10.81
CA ASP A 102 3.04 4.31 -12.05
C ASP A 102 2.93 3.23 -13.14
N SER A 103 2.80 1.96 -12.72
CA SER A 103 2.55 0.86 -13.64
C SER A 103 1.09 0.80 -14.08
N LEU A 104 0.16 1.27 -13.25
CA LEU A 104 -1.24 1.45 -13.60
C LEU A 104 -1.37 2.54 -14.67
N THR A 105 -0.75 3.71 -14.49
CA THR A 105 -0.78 4.79 -15.51
C THR A 105 -0.24 4.29 -16.86
N ARG A 106 0.90 3.58 -16.85
CA ARG A 106 1.47 2.98 -18.06
C ARG A 106 0.55 1.92 -18.66
N HIS A 107 -0.12 1.13 -17.83
CA HIS A 107 -1.09 0.14 -18.27
C HIS A 107 -2.30 0.79 -18.95
N TYR A 108 -2.86 1.87 -18.38
CA TYR A 108 -3.95 2.62 -19.02
C TYR A 108 -3.54 3.17 -20.40
N LEU A 109 -2.32 3.69 -20.53
CA LEU A 109 -1.81 4.16 -21.81
C LEU A 109 -1.58 3.02 -22.81
N ALA A 110 -0.97 1.91 -22.37
CA ALA A 110 -0.58 0.82 -23.28
C ALA A 110 -1.74 -0.10 -23.66
N VAL A 111 -2.62 -0.42 -22.72
CA VAL A 111 -3.71 -1.40 -22.89
C VAL A 111 -5.02 -0.70 -23.25
N HIS A 112 -5.33 0.44 -22.60
CA HIS A 112 -6.59 1.15 -22.81
C HIS A 112 -6.45 2.38 -23.72
N LYS A 113 -5.23 2.83 -24.02
CA LYS A 113 -4.97 4.09 -24.74
C LYS A 113 -5.64 5.30 -24.07
N ILE A 114 -5.82 5.24 -22.75
CA ILE A 114 -6.39 6.31 -21.93
C ILE A 114 -5.24 7.02 -21.22
N ALA A 115 -5.14 8.34 -21.40
CA ALA A 115 -4.28 9.17 -20.57
C ALA A 115 -5.02 9.49 -19.28
N LEU A 116 -4.60 8.88 -18.17
CA LEU A 116 -5.03 9.33 -16.84
C LEU A 116 -4.34 10.66 -16.55
N THR A 117 -5.03 11.76 -16.76
CA THR A 117 -4.61 13.09 -16.30
C THR A 117 -5.14 13.27 -14.88
N ASP A 118 -4.25 13.36 -13.88
CA ASP A 118 -4.61 13.81 -12.52
C ASP A 118 -5.31 15.17 -12.62
N ALA A 119 -6.59 15.22 -12.23
CA ALA A 119 -7.39 16.43 -12.05
C ALA A 119 -7.51 16.77 -10.57
#